data_AF-A0A3D0TZY9-F1
#
_entry.id   AF-A0A3D0TZY9-F1
#
_cell.length_a   1.000
_cell.length_b   1.000
_cell.length_c   1.000
_cell.angle_alpha   90.00
_cell.angle_beta   90.00
_cell.angle_gamma   90.00
#
_symmetry.space_group_name_H-M   'P 1'
#
loop_
_entity.id
_entity.type
_entity.pdbx_description
1 polymer ?
#
loop_
_entity_poly.entity_id
_entity_poly.type
_entity_poly.pdbx_seq_one_letter_code
_entity_poly.pdbx_strand_id
1 'polypeptide(L)'
;MMVLGLSTAFEVGAVASVRIFQRGLAMAFLLVVGGCQSLPDNSGRTMSYTLPNGADTRLGRGVATLRAGQSDASGFYPLSTGVDALVARLQLVQAAEQSIDLQYYIWH
;
A
#
# COMPACT_ATOMS: atom_id res chain seq x y z
N MET A 1 -14.80 -63.69 -12.48
CA MET A 1 -15.47 -62.55 -11.82
C MET A 1 -14.53 -61.63 -11.02
N MET A 2 -13.29 -62.01 -10.70
CA MET A 2 -12.36 -61.16 -9.91
C MET A 2 -11.50 -60.18 -10.74
N VAL A 3 -11.31 -60.40 -12.05
CA VAL A 3 -10.40 -59.56 -12.88
C VAL A 3 -11.05 -58.23 -13.32
N LEU A 4 -12.39 -58.15 -13.38
CA LEU A 4 -13.12 -56.92 -13.74
C LEU A 4 -13.14 -55.86 -12.62
N GLY A 5 -12.96 -56.25 -11.35
CA GLY A 5 -13.03 -55.34 -10.20
C GLY A 5 -11.77 -54.52 -9.93
N LEU A 6 -10.60 -54.98 -10.42
CA LEU A 6 -9.32 -54.27 -10.24
C LEU A 6 -9.13 -53.16 -11.27
N SER A 7 -9.66 -53.35 -12.49
CA SER A 7 -9.65 -52.34 -13.56
C SER A 7 -10.53 -51.14 -13.24
N THR A 8 -11.71 -51.36 -12.64
CA THR A 8 -12.63 -50.29 -12.24
C THR A 8 -12.11 -49.49 -11.04
N ALA A 9 -11.41 -50.12 -10.11
CA ALA A 9 -10.80 -49.43 -8.96
C ALA A 9 -9.68 -48.45 -9.37
N PHE A 10 -8.86 -48.82 -10.36
CA PHE A 10 -7.81 -47.95 -10.91
C PHE A 10 -8.40 -46.78 -11.71
N GLU A 11 -9.42 -47.03 -12.54
CA GLU A 11 -10.12 -45.97 -13.27
C GLU A 11 -10.88 -45.02 -12.33
N VAL A 12 -11.55 -45.52 -11.29
CA VAL A 12 -12.24 -44.70 -10.29
C VAL A 12 -11.25 -43.84 -9.49
N GLY A 13 -10.06 -44.36 -9.16
CA GLY A 13 -8.99 -43.59 -8.53
C GLY A 13 -8.46 -42.47 -9.43
N ALA A 14 -8.26 -42.73 -10.72
CA ALA A 14 -7.85 -41.73 -11.70
C ALA A 14 -8.93 -40.64 -11.89
N VAL A 15 -10.20 -41.03 -12.00
CA VAL A 15 -11.34 -40.10 -12.13
C VAL A 15 -11.54 -39.26 -10.86
N ALA A 16 -11.35 -39.84 -9.67
CA ALA A 16 -11.40 -39.09 -8.40
C ALA A 16 -10.28 -38.05 -8.31
N SER A 17 -9.06 -38.41 -8.73
CA SER A 17 -7.89 -37.53 -8.77
C SER A 17 -8.11 -36.34 -9.71
N VAL A 18 -8.67 -36.60 -10.90
CA VAL A 18 -9.03 -35.57 -11.89
C VAL A 18 -10.12 -34.63 -11.35
N ARG A 19 -11.15 -35.15 -10.69
CA ARG A 19 -12.22 -34.34 -10.07
C ARG A 19 -11.71 -33.48 -8.91
N ILE A 20 -10.76 -33.97 -8.12
CA ILE A 20 -10.11 -33.21 -7.05
C ILE A 20 -9.30 -32.06 -7.63
N PHE A 21 -8.49 -32.32 -8.67
CA PHE A 21 -7.71 -31.29 -9.36
C PHE A 21 -8.60 -30.23 -10.02
N GLN A 22 -9.67 -30.64 -10.69
CA GLN A 22 -10.67 -29.75 -11.30
C GLN A 22 -11.36 -28.86 -10.26
N ARG A 23 -11.72 -29.40 -9.08
CA ARG A 23 -12.29 -28.63 -7.97
C ARG A 23 -11.30 -27.61 -7.41
N GLY A 24 -10.04 -28.01 -7.24
CA GLY A 24 -8.97 -27.10 -6.80
C GLY A 24 -8.74 -25.95 -7.78
N LEU A 25 -8.69 -26.26 -9.08
CA LEU A 25 -8.58 -25.26 -10.15
C LEU A 25 -9.77 -24.31 -10.16
N ALA A 26 -11.00 -24.84 -10.05
CA ALA A 26 -12.22 -24.02 -10.01
C ALA A 26 -12.24 -23.08 -8.79
N MET A 27 -11.80 -23.57 -7.62
CA MET A 27 -11.73 -22.76 -6.41
C MET A 27 -10.65 -21.67 -6.50
N ALA A 28 -9.47 -21.99 -7.04
CA ALA A 28 -8.43 -21.00 -7.30
C ALA A 28 -8.89 -19.93 -8.30
N PHE A 29 -9.61 -20.32 -9.35
CA PHE A 29 -10.19 -19.39 -10.31
C PHE A 29 -11.22 -18.45 -9.68
N LEU A 30 -12.11 -18.97 -8.83
CA LEU A 30 -13.08 -18.14 -8.10
C LEU A 30 -12.40 -17.13 -7.15
N LEU A 31 -11.30 -17.50 -6.50
CA LEU A 31 -10.53 -16.59 -5.64
C LEU A 31 -9.87 -15.46 -6.44
N VAL A 32 -9.32 -15.77 -7.61
CA VAL A 32 -8.66 -14.77 -8.48
C VAL A 32 -9.69 -13.78 -9.05
N VAL A 33 -10.86 -14.27 -9.49
CA VAL A 33 -11.90 -13.41 -10.07
C VAL A 33 -12.64 -12.59 -8.99
N GLY A 34 -12.77 -13.11 -7.77
CA GLY A 34 -13.37 -12.41 -6.64
C GLY A 34 -12.56 -11.22 -6.10
N GLY A 35 -11.28 -11.08 -6.49
CA GLY A 35 -10.42 -9.96 -6.08
C GLY A 35 -10.64 -8.65 -6.86
N CYS A 36 -11.46 -8.67 -7.92
CA CYS A 36 -11.77 -7.49 -8.72
C CYS A 36 -12.81 -6.59 -8.02
N GLN A 37 -12.42 -5.92 -6.93
CA GLN A 37 -13.21 -4.83 -6.34
C GLN A 37 -12.89 -3.54 -7.10
N SER A 38 -13.89 -2.94 -7.75
CA SER A 38 -13.73 -1.60 -8.32
C SER A 38 -13.57 -0.58 -7.20
N LEU A 39 -12.69 0.41 -7.37
CA LEU A 39 -12.62 1.54 -6.45
C LEU A 39 -13.98 2.27 -6.41
N PRO A 40 -14.35 2.88 -5.27
CA PRO A 40 -15.49 3.79 -5.23
C PRO A 40 -15.40 4.84 -6.33
N ASP A 41 -16.57 5.27 -6.83
CA ASP A 41 -16.65 6.29 -7.86
C ASP A 41 -15.86 7.55 -7.45
N ASN A 42 -15.04 8.04 -8.39
CA ASN A 42 -14.17 9.20 -8.21
C ASN A 42 -14.40 10.27 -9.31
N SER A 43 -15.46 10.14 -10.10
CA SER A 43 -15.78 10.98 -11.25
C SER A 43 -16.17 12.42 -10.92
N GLY A 44 -16.50 12.72 -9.66
CA GLY A 44 -16.90 14.04 -9.17
C GLY A 44 -15.77 14.94 -8.63
N ARG A 45 -14.49 14.60 -8.85
CA ARG A 45 -13.38 15.41 -8.34
C ARG A 45 -13.22 16.72 -9.11
N THR A 46 -13.05 17.82 -8.38
CA THR A 46 -12.57 19.08 -8.93
C THR A 46 -11.09 18.97 -9.30
N MET A 47 -10.70 19.50 -10.47
CA MET A 47 -9.28 19.62 -10.82
C MET A 47 -8.53 20.44 -9.77
N SER A 48 -7.34 19.99 -9.39
CA SER A 48 -6.44 20.70 -8.49
C SER A 48 -5.07 20.85 -9.12
N TYR A 49 -4.32 21.86 -8.68
CA TYR A 49 -2.97 22.17 -9.16
C TYR A 49 -1.99 22.03 -8.01
N THR A 50 -0.73 21.75 -8.34
CA THR A 50 0.35 21.73 -7.35
C THR A 50 0.69 23.15 -6.90
N LEU A 51 1.09 23.29 -5.63
CA LEU A 51 1.61 24.57 -5.16
C LEU A 51 3.03 24.78 -5.69
N PRO A 52 3.48 26.04 -5.83
CA PRO A 52 4.88 26.33 -6.13
C PRO A 52 5.83 25.69 -5.13
N ASN A 53 7.04 25.37 -5.55
CA ASN A 53 8.08 24.86 -4.64
C ASN A 53 8.40 25.93 -3.57
N GLY A 54 8.39 25.54 -2.31
CA GLY A 54 8.70 26.40 -1.15
C GLY A 54 10.19 26.64 -0.89
N ALA A 55 11.06 26.59 -1.90
CA ALA A 55 12.51 26.75 -1.75
C ALA A 55 12.93 28.08 -1.10
N ASP A 56 12.18 29.15 -1.40
CA ASP A 56 12.42 30.50 -0.87
C ASP A 56 11.76 30.74 0.50
N THR A 57 11.13 29.73 1.10
CA THR A 57 10.60 29.86 2.47
C THR A 57 11.72 29.74 3.50
N ARG A 58 11.50 30.19 4.74
CA ARG A 58 12.47 29.99 5.83
C ARG A 58 12.77 28.49 6.05
N LEU A 59 11.76 27.63 5.98
CA LEU A 59 11.94 26.18 6.07
C LEU A 59 12.72 25.63 4.86
N GLY A 60 12.38 26.07 3.65
CA GLY A 60 13.06 25.66 2.41
C GLY A 60 14.56 25.99 2.42
N ARG A 61 14.91 27.24 2.77
CA ARG A 61 16.31 27.66 2.92
C ARG A 61 17.03 26.92 4.05
N GLY A 62 16.34 26.67 5.17
CA GLY A 62 16.88 25.91 6.29
C GLY A 62 17.26 24.49 5.89
N VAL A 63 16.35 23.77 5.21
CA VAL A 63 16.60 22.41 4.71
C VAL A 63 17.70 22.39 3.65
N ALA A 64 17.72 23.38 2.74
CA ALA A 64 18.79 23.48 1.73
C ALA A 64 20.18 23.63 2.38
N THR A 65 20.26 24.41 3.46
CA THR A 65 21.49 24.59 4.24
C THR A 65 21.89 23.29 4.95
N LEU A 66 20.94 22.59 5.58
CA LEU A 66 21.21 21.30 6.23
C LEU A 66 21.70 20.24 5.24
N ARG A 67 21.16 20.22 4.03
CA ARG A 67 21.54 19.25 2.99
C ARG A 67 22.90 19.55 2.35
N ALA A 68 23.39 20.79 2.45
CA ALA A 68 24.67 21.17 1.87
C ALA A 68 25.80 20.33 2.49
N GLY A 69 26.44 19.48 1.67
CA GLY A 69 27.53 18.61 2.10
C GLY A 69 27.11 17.22 2.63
N GLN A 70 25.82 16.85 2.55
CA GLN A 70 25.31 15.56 3.03
C GLN A 70 24.66 14.74 1.89
N SER A 71 25.42 14.35 0.86
CA SER A 71 24.87 13.65 -0.31
C SER A 71 24.31 12.25 0.00
N ASP A 72 24.85 11.59 1.03
CA ASP A 72 24.57 10.17 1.31
C ASP A 72 23.59 9.99 2.48
N ALA A 73 23.12 11.09 3.09
CA ALA A 73 22.19 11.05 4.20
C ALA A 73 20.74 10.93 3.69
N SER A 74 19.93 10.13 4.39
CA SER A 74 18.53 9.89 4.03
C SER A 74 17.60 11.09 4.26
N GLY A 75 18.07 12.15 4.93
CA GLY A 75 17.28 13.34 5.26
C GLY A 75 16.25 13.13 6.37
N PHE A 76 16.24 11.96 7.02
CA PHE A 76 15.35 11.66 8.15
C PHE A 76 16.02 12.00 9.49
N TYR A 77 15.23 12.59 10.38
CA TYR A 77 15.60 12.81 11.79
C TYR A 77 14.63 12.05 12.70
N PRO A 78 15.04 10.92 13.31
CA PRO A 78 14.17 10.14 14.18
C PRO A 78 13.92 10.87 15.50
N LEU A 79 12.66 10.89 15.95
CA LEU A 79 12.25 11.45 17.23
C LEU A 79 11.91 10.30 18.19
N SER A 80 12.53 10.34 19.38
CA SER A 80 12.51 9.22 20.32
C SER A 80 11.18 9.03 21.04
N THR A 81 10.39 10.11 21.18
CA THR A 81 9.12 10.08 21.90
C THR A 81 7.99 10.70 21.09
N GLY A 82 6.76 10.30 21.42
CA GLY A 82 5.56 10.91 20.84
C GLY A 82 5.42 12.40 21.18
N VAL A 83 5.90 12.82 22.36
CA VAL A 83 5.87 14.23 22.79
C VAL A 83 6.78 15.08 21.91
N ASP A 84 8.03 14.64 21.70
CA ASP A 84 8.97 15.34 20.80
C ASP A 84 8.40 15.44 19.38
N ALA A 85 7.79 14.35 18.91
CA ALA A 85 7.16 14.29 17.60
C ALA A 85 5.94 15.22 17.48
N LEU A 86 5.16 15.42 18.54
CA LEU A 86 4.06 16.38 18.56
C LEU A 86 4.59 17.82 18.55
N VAL A 87 5.57 18.13 19.40
CA VAL A 87 6.19 19.47 19.46
C VAL A 87 6.81 19.84 18.12
N ALA A 88 7.56 18.92 17.50
CA ALA A 88 8.15 19.15 16.18
C ALA A 88 7.07 19.47 15.13
N ARG A 89 5.96 18.72 15.11
CA ARG A 89 4.82 19.02 14.21
C ARG A 89 4.22 20.39 14.47
N LEU A 90 3.98 20.75 15.74
CA LEU A 90 3.44 22.07 16.09
C LEU A 90 4.37 23.21 15.70
N GLN A 91 5.68 23.03 15.81
CA GLN A 91 6.68 24.00 15.37
C GLN A 91 6.71 24.12 13.85
N LEU A 92 6.63 23.01 13.11
CA LEU A 92 6.54 23.03 11.65
C LEU A 92 5.25 23.72 11.17
N VAL A 93 4.12 23.45 11.83
CA VAL A 93 2.83 24.11 11.57
C VAL A 93 2.95 25.63 11.79
N GLN A 94 3.55 26.05 12.91
CA GLN A 94 3.75 27.48 13.19
C GLN A 94 4.75 28.16 12.24
N ALA A 95 5.71 27.41 11.70
CA ALA A 95 6.72 27.92 10.78
C ALA A 95 6.30 27.87 9.31
N ALA A 96 5.14 27.29 8.98
CA ALA A 96 4.67 27.17 7.61
C ALA A 96 4.32 28.53 7.01
N GLU A 97 4.90 28.86 5.85
CA GLU A 97 4.70 30.14 5.17
C GLU A 97 3.68 30.08 4.03
N GLN A 98 3.46 28.91 3.43
CA GLN A 98 2.65 28.76 2.22
C GLN A 98 1.50 27.77 2.41
N SER A 99 1.81 26.56 2.87
CA SER A 99 0.84 25.49 3.05
C SER A 99 1.31 24.47 4.07
N ILE A 100 0.38 23.65 4.52
CA ILE A 100 0.62 22.54 5.42
C ILE A 100 -0.04 21.31 4.77
N ASP A 101 0.76 20.29 4.48
CA ASP A 101 0.27 18.97 4.05
C ASP A 101 0.40 17.99 5.22
N LEU A 102 -0.73 17.48 5.70
CA LEU A 102 -0.81 16.57 6.83
C LEU A 102 -1.53 15.30 6.41
N GLN A 103 -0.80 14.19 6.43
CA GLN A 103 -1.40 12.87 6.28
C GLN A 103 -1.65 12.27 7.67
N TYR A 104 -2.91 12.25 8.09
CA TYR A 104 -3.33 11.64 9.34
C TYR A 104 -4.14 10.38 9.03
N TYR A 105 -3.71 9.25 9.57
CA TYR A 105 -4.51 8.04 9.54
C TYR A 105 -5.55 8.11 10.64
N ILE A 106 -6.81 8.24 10.24
CA ILE A 106 -7.95 7.97 11.12
C ILE A 106 -8.30 6.50 10.93
N TRP A 107 -7.93 5.67 11.89
CA TRP A 107 -8.41 4.28 11.96
C TRP A 107 -9.73 4.27 12.75
N HIS A 108 -10.71 3.55 12.23
CA HIS A 108 -11.96 3.18 12.90
C HIS A 108 -12.14 1.67 12.77
#